data_AF-C6H8B6-F1
#
_entry.id   AF-C6H8B6-F1
#
_cell.length_a   1.000
_cell.length_b   1.000
_cell.length_c   1.000
_cell.angle_alpha   90.00
_cell.angle_beta   90.00
_cell.angle_gamma   90.00
#
_symmetry.space_group_name_H-M   'P 1'
#
loop_
_entity.id
_entity.type
_entity.pdbx_description
1 polymer ?
#
loop_
_entity_poly.entity_id
_entity_poly.type
_entity_poly.pdbx_seq_one_letter_code
_entity_poly.pdbx_strand_id
1 'polypeptide(L)'
;MLNGRETSSARNAQQLPFNLYIKRTWFSRLQYEARARELVAKHTTLNAPRVLDLIELSGQKGSTLTTRIKGDIAGKHLPSMNTNELEQFIIDFRKLCGKKIRSIPNPYPHLISNPLGGACQDCRVDNEKDSTGPYDKTSDLNSHLVKICSPIPDAADRAKIADTSIPANVLTHNDKLSGFVDWEFAG
;
A
#
# COMPACT_ATOMS: atom_id res chain seq x y z
N MET A 1 -26.59 -7.18 -6.08
CA MET A 1 -25.32 -7.72 -6.61
C MET A 1 -24.44 -6.54 -7.00
N LEU A 2 -23.48 -6.16 -6.14
CA LEU A 2 -22.50 -5.12 -6.44
C LEU A 2 -21.13 -5.79 -6.35
N ASN A 3 -20.63 -6.21 -7.52
CA ASN A 3 -19.27 -6.72 -7.67
C ASN A 3 -18.29 -5.54 -7.60
N GLY A 4 -18.05 -5.03 -6.40
CA GLY A 4 -16.81 -4.31 -6.13
C GLY A 4 -15.69 -5.33 -6.17
N ARG A 5 -14.76 -5.20 -7.12
CA ARG A 5 -13.54 -6.02 -7.16
C ARG A 5 -12.82 -5.81 -5.83
N GLU A 6 -12.94 -6.77 -4.93
CA GLU A 6 -12.11 -6.88 -3.74
C GLU A 6 -10.66 -6.73 -4.16
N THR A 7 -9.95 -5.82 -3.50
CA THR A 7 -8.51 -5.68 -3.67
C THR A 7 -7.86 -7.06 -3.50
N SER A 8 -7.04 -7.45 -4.47
CA SER A 8 -6.49 -8.81 -4.61
C SER A 8 -5.63 -9.28 -3.42
N SER A 9 -5.32 -8.42 -2.46
CA SER A 9 -4.41 -8.71 -1.35
C SER A 9 -5.07 -9.44 -0.18
N ALA A 10 -6.37 -9.22 0.10
CA ALA A 10 -7.04 -9.83 1.24
C ALA A 10 -7.23 -11.35 1.10
N ARG A 11 -7.42 -11.87 -0.12
CA ARG A 11 -7.58 -13.32 -0.37
C ARG A 11 -6.30 -14.13 -0.22
N ASN A 12 -5.16 -13.44 -0.17
CA ASN A 12 -3.84 -14.03 -0.25
C ASN A 12 -3.03 -13.94 1.06
N ALA A 13 -3.59 -13.29 2.09
CA ALA A 13 -3.01 -13.19 3.41
C ALA A 13 -3.77 -14.08 4.40
N GLN A 14 -3.05 -14.91 5.15
CA GLN A 14 -3.60 -15.81 6.16
C GLN A 14 -2.94 -15.53 7.50
N GLN A 15 -3.77 -15.36 8.54
CA GLN A 15 -3.28 -15.28 9.91
C GLN A 15 -2.83 -16.67 10.39
N LEU A 16 -1.67 -16.72 11.04
CA LEU A 16 -1.11 -17.89 11.67
C LEU A 16 -1.07 -17.71 13.20
N PRO A 17 -0.88 -18.80 13.97
CA PRO A 17 -0.59 -18.71 15.39
C PRO A 17 0.61 -17.79 15.71
N PHE A 18 0.75 -17.40 16.98
CA PHE A 18 1.88 -16.60 17.47
C PHE A 18 2.02 -15.20 16.82
N ASN A 19 0.89 -14.58 16.47
CA ASN A 19 0.87 -13.23 15.87
C ASN A 19 1.66 -13.15 14.56
N LEU A 20 1.50 -14.14 13.69
CA LEU A 20 2.15 -14.20 12.39
C LEU A 20 1.13 -14.10 11.25
N TYR A 21 1.59 -13.65 10.10
CA TYR A 21 0.84 -13.69 8.84
C TYR A 21 1.69 -14.30 7.74
N ILE A 22 1.07 -15.09 6.88
CA ILE A 22 1.65 -15.52 5.62
C ILE A 22 0.89 -14.88 4.46
N LYS A 23 1.60 -14.21 3.56
CA LYS A 23 1.06 -13.65 2.31
C LYS A 23 1.58 -14.44 1.13
N ARG A 24 0.75 -14.76 0.14
CA ARG A 24 1.12 -15.54 -1.05
C ARG A 24 0.74 -14.80 -2.33
N THR A 25 1.70 -14.50 -3.19
CA THR A 25 1.45 -13.80 -4.46
C THR A 25 2.65 -14.00 -5.40
N TRP A 26 2.75 -13.21 -6.47
CA TRP A 26 3.93 -13.15 -7.33
C TRP A 26 5.18 -12.79 -6.52
N PHE A 27 6.26 -13.53 -6.73
CA PHE A 27 7.48 -13.40 -5.95
C PHE A 27 8.10 -12.00 -6.08
N SER A 28 8.05 -11.40 -7.28
CA SER A 28 8.50 -10.02 -7.51
C SER A 28 7.80 -8.99 -6.62
N ARG A 29 6.47 -9.09 -6.46
CA ARG A 29 5.70 -8.19 -5.57
C ARG A 29 6.11 -8.36 -4.11
N LEU A 30 6.38 -9.60 -3.70
CA LEU A 30 6.84 -9.87 -2.33
C LEU A 30 8.25 -9.32 -2.08
N GLN A 31 9.13 -9.34 -3.08
CA GLN A 31 10.45 -8.71 -3.00
C GLN A 31 10.34 -7.19 -2.84
N TYR A 32 9.45 -6.54 -3.60
CA TYR A 32 9.20 -5.09 -3.47
C TYR A 32 8.64 -4.74 -2.09
N GLU A 33 7.64 -5.49 -1.62
CA GLU A 33 7.03 -5.31 -0.30
C GLU A 33 8.04 -5.51 0.84
N ALA A 34 8.90 -6.53 0.73
CA ALA A 34 9.94 -6.79 1.71
C ALA A 34 10.98 -5.67 1.76
N ARG A 35 11.43 -5.19 0.60
CA ARG A 35 12.38 -4.09 0.51
C ARG A 35 11.78 -2.77 1.02
N ALA A 36 10.52 -2.48 0.70
CA ALA A 36 9.81 -1.31 1.22
C ALA A 36 9.80 -1.31 2.75
N ARG A 37 9.46 -2.46 3.36
CA ARG A 37 9.42 -2.61 4.82
C ARG A 37 10.79 -2.50 5.47
N GLU A 38 11.84 -3.00 4.80
CA GLU A 38 13.22 -2.80 5.26
C GLU A 38 13.58 -1.31 5.31
N LEU A 39 13.25 -0.54 4.26
CA LEU A 39 13.48 0.90 4.22
C LEU A 39 12.69 1.64 5.31
N VAL A 40 11.42 1.26 5.51
CA VAL A 40 10.59 1.81 6.59
C VAL A 40 11.21 1.54 7.97
N ALA A 41 11.63 0.30 8.23
CA ALA A 41 12.23 -0.10 9.50
C ALA A 41 13.59 0.59 9.74
N LYS A 42 14.37 0.80 8.68
CA LYS A 42 15.69 1.44 8.75
C LYS A 42 15.59 2.95 8.99
N HIS A 43 14.63 3.63 8.40
CA HIS A 43 14.58 5.10 8.36
C HIS A 43 13.49 5.71 9.24
N THR A 44 12.60 4.90 9.82
CA THR A 44 11.45 5.42 10.59
C THR A 44 11.15 4.58 11.82
N THR A 45 10.40 5.17 12.75
CA THR A 45 9.75 4.46 13.86
C THR A 45 8.30 4.10 13.54
N LEU A 46 7.97 3.97 12.25
CA LEU A 46 6.64 3.58 11.80
C LEU A 46 6.45 2.09 12.07
N ASN A 47 5.32 1.73 12.67
CA ASN A 47 5.00 0.34 12.91
C ASN A 47 4.52 -0.32 11.61
N ALA A 48 5.36 -1.17 11.03
CA ALA A 48 5.09 -1.97 9.83
C ALA A 48 5.36 -3.45 10.14
N PRO A 49 4.66 -4.42 9.51
CA PRO A 49 4.94 -5.83 9.70
C PRO A 49 6.41 -6.11 9.37
N ARG A 50 7.14 -6.74 10.29
CA ARG A 50 8.52 -7.18 10.01
C ARG A 50 8.45 -8.42 9.13
N VAL A 51 9.17 -8.40 8.02
CA VAL A 51 9.38 -9.61 7.21
C VAL A 51 10.35 -10.52 7.96
N LEU A 52 9.89 -11.72 8.27
CA LEU A 52 10.68 -12.76 8.94
C LEU A 52 11.32 -13.70 7.93
N ASP A 53 10.58 -14.02 6.86
CA ASP A 53 11.05 -14.89 5.80
C ASP A 53 10.37 -14.56 4.46
N LEU A 54 11.08 -14.81 3.37
CA LEU A 54 10.64 -14.66 1.99
C LEU A 54 11.02 -15.91 1.21
N ILE A 55 10.00 -16.68 0.82
CA ILE A 55 10.15 -18.01 0.24
C ILE A 55 9.73 -17.96 -1.23
N GLU A 56 10.65 -18.30 -2.12
CA GLU A 56 10.35 -18.52 -3.53
C GLU A 56 9.68 -19.88 -3.73
N LEU A 57 8.62 -19.91 -4.56
CA LEU A 57 7.89 -21.12 -4.94
C LEU A 57 7.92 -21.28 -6.47
N SER A 58 7.62 -22.48 -6.96
CA SER A 58 7.58 -22.75 -8.40
C SER A 58 6.61 -21.81 -9.15
N GLY A 59 6.99 -21.41 -10.36
CA GLY A 59 6.12 -20.64 -11.25
C GLY A 59 5.99 -19.15 -10.89
N GLN A 60 7.10 -18.52 -10.47
CA GLN A 60 7.18 -17.10 -10.07
C GLN A 60 6.27 -16.71 -8.91
N LYS A 61 5.78 -17.69 -8.14
CA LYS A 61 5.01 -17.45 -6.93
C LYS A 61 5.94 -17.41 -5.74
N GLY A 62 5.49 -16.83 -4.66
CA GLY A 62 6.20 -16.85 -3.40
C GLY A 62 5.29 -16.74 -2.20
N SER A 63 5.89 -16.86 -1.03
CA SER A 63 5.25 -16.58 0.25
C SER A 63 6.13 -15.69 1.10
N THR A 64 5.52 -14.80 1.89
CA THR A 64 6.24 -13.99 2.88
C THR A 64 5.61 -14.22 4.23
N LEU A 65 6.46 -14.52 5.22
CA LEU A 65 6.08 -14.62 6.62
C LEU A 65 6.36 -13.30 7.32
N THR A 66 5.38 -12.74 8.03
CA THR A 66 5.50 -11.45 8.69
C THR A 66 4.93 -11.47 10.10
N THR A 67 5.39 -10.53 10.93
CA THR A 67 4.78 -10.26 12.23
C THR A 67 3.45 -9.53 12.08
N ARG A 68 2.46 -9.85 12.90
CA ARG A 68 1.21 -9.10 13.01
C ARG A 68 1.44 -7.76 13.71
N ILE A 69 0.79 -6.71 13.20
CA ILE A 69 0.57 -5.48 13.94
C ILE A 69 -0.75 -5.60 14.70
N LYS A 70 -0.75 -5.17 15.97
CA LYS A 70 -1.98 -5.08 16.74
C LYS A 70 -2.85 -3.93 16.23
N GLY A 71 -4.08 -4.24 15.90
CA GLY A 71 -5.09 -3.26 15.50
C GLY A 71 -6.08 -3.87 14.53
N ASP A 72 -7.10 -3.08 14.24
CA ASP A 72 -8.13 -3.36 13.25
C ASP A 72 -7.98 -2.40 12.08
N ILE A 73 -8.52 -2.77 10.93
CA ILE A 73 -8.52 -1.92 9.76
C ILE A 73 -9.27 -0.63 10.11
N ALA A 74 -8.56 0.51 10.07
CA ALA A 74 -9.08 1.84 10.43
C ALA A 74 -10.39 2.13 9.70
N GLY A 75 -10.43 1.70 8.46
CA GLY A 75 -11.57 1.80 7.59
C GLY A 75 -12.90 1.23 8.08
N LYS A 76 -12.88 0.22 8.95
CA LYS A 76 -14.09 -0.33 9.57
C LYS A 76 -14.64 0.58 10.67
N HIS A 77 -13.77 1.42 11.24
CA HIS A 77 -14.07 2.30 12.36
C HIS A 77 -14.38 3.74 11.94
N LEU A 78 -13.91 4.17 10.76
CA LEU A 78 -14.16 5.54 10.27
C LEU A 78 -15.64 5.92 10.22
N PRO A 79 -16.59 5.06 9.77
CA PRO A 79 -18.01 5.44 9.72
C PRO A 79 -18.67 5.65 11.08
N SER A 80 -18.09 5.08 12.16
CA SER A 80 -18.60 5.23 13.52
C SER A 80 -17.94 6.35 14.32
N MET A 81 -16.88 6.97 13.80
CA MET A 81 -16.21 8.08 14.48
C MET A 81 -17.08 9.34 14.47
N ASN A 82 -17.07 10.07 15.58
CA ASN A 82 -17.62 11.43 15.60
C ASN A 82 -16.65 12.43 14.94
N THR A 83 -17.11 13.67 14.74
CA THR A 83 -16.34 14.72 14.05
C THR A 83 -14.95 14.95 14.66
N ASN A 84 -14.86 15.02 15.99
CA ASN A 84 -13.59 15.30 16.68
C ASN A 84 -12.60 14.14 16.54
N GLU A 85 -13.10 12.89 16.63
CA GLU A 85 -12.30 11.68 16.43
C GLU A 85 -11.76 11.59 15.00
N LEU A 86 -12.62 11.90 14.01
CA LEU A 86 -12.24 11.90 12.61
C LEU A 86 -11.20 12.99 12.31
N GLU A 87 -11.37 14.20 12.85
CA GLU A 87 -10.41 15.29 12.73
C GLU A 87 -9.05 14.91 13.31
N GLN A 88 -9.04 14.33 14.52
CA GLN A 88 -7.81 13.88 15.17
C GLN A 88 -7.14 12.75 14.36
N PHE A 89 -7.92 11.79 13.85
CA PHE A 89 -7.42 10.73 12.98
C PHE A 89 -6.74 11.30 11.72
N ILE A 90 -7.37 12.29 11.06
CA ILE A 90 -6.81 12.94 9.87
C ILE A 90 -5.49 13.67 10.20
N ILE A 91 -5.43 14.37 11.33
CA ILE A 91 -4.22 15.06 11.79
C ILE A 91 -3.09 14.04 12.01
N ASP A 92 -3.36 12.95 12.72
CA ASP A 92 -2.37 11.92 13.02
C ASP A 92 -1.91 11.17 11.78
N PHE A 93 -2.84 10.84 10.88
CA PHE A 93 -2.56 10.23 9.60
C PHE A 93 -1.66 11.12 8.73
N ARG A 94 -2.00 12.41 8.59
CA ARG A 94 -1.19 13.38 7.84
C ARG A 94 0.20 13.54 8.43
N LYS A 95 0.29 13.64 9.76
CA LYS A 95 1.57 13.76 10.46
C LYS A 95 2.45 12.54 10.18
N LEU A 96 1.88 11.34 10.18
CA LEU A 96 2.63 10.12 9.94
C LEU A 96 3.07 9.99 8.48
N CYS A 97 2.17 10.19 7.51
CA CYS A 97 2.51 10.18 6.09
C CYS A 97 3.56 11.25 5.75
N GLY A 98 3.36 12.48 6.24
CA GLY A 98 4.24 13.61 5.97
C GLY A 98 5.62 13.52 6.64
N LYS A 99 5.68 13.12 7.92
CA LYS A 99 6.95 13.12 8.68
C LYS A 99 7.71 11.81 8.64
N LYS A 100 7.02 10.67 8.49
CA LYS A 100 7.67 9.35 8.52
C LYS A 100 7.80 8.75 7.13
N ILE A 101 6.71 8.63 6.37
CA ILE A 101 6.76 7.95 5.06
C ILE A 101 7.57 8.79 4.06
N ARG A 102 7.25 10.08 3.92
CA ARG A 102 7.95 10.98 2.98
C ARG A 102 9.38 11.34 3.37
N SER A 103 9.83 10.99 4.59
CA SER A 103 11.22 11.19 5.01
C SER A 103 12.11 10.00 4.73
N ILE A 104 11.55 8.87 4.28
CA ILE A 104 12.35 7.72 3.83
C ILE A 104 13.15 8.14 2.60
N PRO A 105 14.49 8.07 2.63
CA PRO A 105 15.30 8.42 1.48
C PRO A 105 15.01 7.50 0.29
N ASN A 106 14.89 8.06 -0.91
CA ASN A 106 14.85 7.28 -2.14
C ASN A 106 16.26 6.68 -2.39
N PRO A 107 16.42 5.35 -2.41
CA PRO A 107 17.71 4.72 -2.72
C PRO A 107 18.19 4.99 -4.16
N TYR A 108 17.28 5.40 -5.05
CA TYR A 108 17.53 5.69 -6.45
C TYR A 108 17.09 7.13 -6.75
N PRO A 109 17.80 8.16 -6.26
CA PRO A 109 17.32 9.55 -6.20
C PRO A 109 17.00 10.18 -7.57
N HIS A 110 17.51 9.61 -8.66
CA HIS A 110 17.22 10.05 -10.03
C HIS A 110 16.01 9.37 -10.66
N LEU A 111 15.41 8.38 -9.98
CA LEU A 111 14.33 7.56 -10.49
C LEU A 111 13.08 7.66 -9.63
N ILE A 112 11.94 7.76 -10.30
CA ILE A 112 10.64 7.39 -9.75
C ILE A 112 10.47 5.90 -10.04
N SER A 113 10.60 5.09 -8.98
CA SER A 113 10.79 3.65 -9.09
C SER A 113 10.29 2.92 -7.84
N ASN A 114 10.10 1.61 -7.99
CA ASN A 114 9.86 0.73 -6.86
C ASN A 114 11.10 0.67 -5.92
N PRO A 115 10.98 0.08 -4.72
CA PRO A 115 12.07 0.00 -3.74
C PRO A 115 13.36 -0.71 -4.21
N LEU A 116 13.32 -1.43 -5.33
CA LEU A 116 14.46 -2.08 -5.98
C LEU A 116 14.96 -1.32 -7.23
N GLY A 117 14.44 -0.13 -7.52
CA GLY A 117 14.88 0.73 -8.62
C GLY A 117 14.24 0.40 -9.98
N GLY A 118 13.25 -0.49 -10.00
CA GLY A 118 12.52 -0.86 -11.22
C GLY A 118 11.19 -0.11 -11.39
N ALA A 119 10.38 -0.54 -12.36
CA ALA A 119 9.04 -0.01 -12.60
C ALA A 119 8.16 -0.10 -11.34
N CYS A 120 7.42 0.96 -11.04
CA CYS A 120 6.39 0.90 -10.01
C CYS A 120 5.31 -0.06 -10.49
N GLN A 121 4.82 -0.92 -9.59
CA GLN A 121 3.71 -1.82 -9.89
C GLN A 121 2.48 -1.38 -9.11
N ASP A 122 1.36 -1.22 -9.78
CA ASP A 122 0.07 -0.95 -9.16
C ASP A 122 -1.05 -1.50 -10.03
N CYS A 123 -1.91 -2.35 -9.47
CA CYS A 123 -3.00 -2.99 -10.23
C CYS A 123 -4.06 -2.01 -10.77
N ARG A 124 -4.05 -0.76 -10.32
CA ARG A 124 -4.92 0.33 -10.81
C ARG A 124 -4.34 1.03 -12.04
N VAL A 125 -3.04 0.86 -12.29
CA VAL A 125 -2.25 1.54 -13.32
C VAL A 125 -1.79 0.53 -14.38
N ASP A 126 -1.31 -0.63 -13.94
CA ASP A 126 -0.76 -1.67 -14.79
C ASP A 126 -1.87 -2.58 -15.34
N ASN A 127 -2.10 -2.49 -16.65
CA ASN A 127 -2.92 -3.45 -17.37
C ASN A 127 -2.07 -4.66 -17.80
N GLU A 128 -1.33 -5.27 -16.87
CA GLU A 128 -0.49 -6.49 -16.99
C GLU A 128 0.52 -6.58 -18.16
N LYS A 129 0.52 -5.66 -19.13
CA LYS A 129 1.26 -5.78 -20.41
C LYS A 129 2.35 -4.74 -20.62
N ASP A 130 2.26 -3.59 -19.97
CA ASP A 130 3.27 -2.53 -20.07
C ASP A 130 3.75 -2.17 -18.65
N SER A 131 5.06 -2.26 -18.42
CA SER A 131 5.65 -1.84 -17.14
C SER A 131 5.63 -0.31 -17.03
N THR A 132 5.00 0.23 -15.99
CA THR A 132 4.99 1.67 -15.69
C THR A 132 6.31 2.12 -15.05
N GLY A 133 7.26 2.55 -15.90
CA GLY A 133 8.55 3.11 -15.48
C GLY A 133 9.70 2.09 -15.43
N PRO A 134 10.79 2.36 -14.68
CA PRO A 134 11.01 3.55 -13.85
C PRO A 134 11.10 4.83 -14.70
N TYR A 135 10.85 5.99 -14.09
CA TYR A 135 10.89 7.28 -14.79
C TYR A 135 11.98 8.20 -14.20
N ASP A 136 12.74 8.84 -15.06
CA ASP A 136 13.72 9.85 -14.64
C ASP A 136 13.06 11.19 -14.27
N LYS A 137 11.88 11.47 -14.83
CA LYS A 137 11.18 12.75 -14.69
C LYS A 137 9.72 12.55 -14.34
N THR A 138 9.23 13.41 -13.43
CA THR A 138 7.82 13.48 -13.07
C THR A 138 6.93 13.81 -14.28
N SER A 139 7.43 14.56 -15.27
CA SER A 139 6.70 14.84 -16.51
C SER A 139 6.32 13.57 -17.29
N ASP A 140 7.21 12.57 -17.26
CA ASP A 140 7.08 11.37 -18.08
C ASP A 140 6.08 10.41 -17.42
N LEU A 141 6.17 10.28 -16.09
CA LEU A 141 5.13 9.62 -15.29
C LEU A 141 3.77 10.30 -15.49
N ASN A 142 3.67 11.63 -15.38
CA ASN A 142 2.41 12.34 -15.55
C ASN A 142 1.82 12.14 -16.95
N SER A 143 2.66 12.19 -17.98
CA SER A 143 2.23 11.96 -19.37
C SER A 143 1.71 10.54 -19.56
N HIS A 144 2.36 9.55 -18.95
CA HIS A 144 1.88 8.16 -18.95
C HIS A 144 0.54 8.03 -18.22
N LEU A 145 0.41 8.59 -17.01
CA LEU A 145 -0.83 8.57 -16.24
C LEU A 145 -1.99 9.21 -17.02
N VAL A 146 -1.76 10.34 -17.70
CA VAL A 146 -2.78 10.97 -18.56
C VAL A 146 -3.17 10.07 -19.73
N LYS A 147 -2.20 9.36 -20.33
CA LYS A 147 -2.45 8.45 -21.47
C LYS A 147 -3.32 7.25 -21.08
N ILE A 148 -3.12 6.70 -19.88
CA ILE A 148 -3.85 5.51 -19.42
C ILE A 148 -5.18 5.85 -18.71
N CYS A 149 -5.33 7.09 -18.20
CA CYS A 149 -6.59 7.54 -17.63
C CYS A 149 -7.64 7.75 -18.73
N SER A 150 -8.80 7.14 -18.57
CA SER A 150 -10.00 7.54 -19.32
C SER A 150 -10.56 8.85 -18.75
N PRO A 151 -11.30 9.66 -19.54
CA PRO A 151 -12.05 10.79 -19.02
C PRO A 151 -12.93 10.34 -17.85
N ILE A 152 -12.97 11.13 -16.78
CA ILE A 152 -13.89 10.89 -15.67
C ILE A 152 -15.31 10.96 -16.24
N PRO A 153 -16.11 9.88 -16.22
CA PRO A 153 -17.51 9.96 -16.64
C PRO A 153 -18.28 10.93 -15.73
N ASP A 154 -19.43 11.42 -16.20
CA ASP A 154 -20.21 12.58 -15.72
C ASP A 154 -20.20 12.90 -14.22
N ALA A 155 -20.61 14.12 -13.85
CA ALA A 155 -20.60 14.62 -12.47
C ALA A 155 -21.21 13.66 -11.42
N ALA A 156 -22.15 12.80 -11.78
CA ALA A 156 -22.72 11.76 -10.91
C ALA A 156 -21.70 10.66 -10.50
N ASP A 157 -20.71 10.36 -11.34
CA ASP A 157 -19.66 9.39 -11.04
C ASP A 157 -18.51 10.00 -10.21
N ARG A 158 -18.38 11.33 -10.16
CA ARG A 158 -17.46 12.01 -9.22
C ARG A 158 -17.81 11.75 -7.76
N ALA A 159 -19.10 11.65 -7.44
CA ALA A 159 -19.57 11.30 -6.10
C ALA A 159 -19.19 9.86 -5.70
N LYS A 160 -19.10 8.95 -6.67
CA LYS A 160 -18.62 7.56 -6.45
C LYS A 160 -17.09 7.48 -6.36
N ILE A 161 -16.37 8.37 -7.04
CA ILE A 161 -14.91 8.50 -6.87
C ILE A 161 -14.56 9.07 -5.49
N ALA A 162 -15.40 9.93 -4.91
CA ALA A 162 -15.23 10.42 -3.54
C ALA A 162 -15.47 9.34 -2.46
N ASP A 163 -16.07 8.19 -2.82
CA ASP A 163 -16.05 6.94 -2.03
C ASP A 163 -14.68 6.24 -2.15
N THR A 164 -13.63 7.06 -2.23
CA THR A 164 -12.22 6.69 -2.33
C THR A 164 -11.84 5.81 -1.15
N SER A 165 -11.68 4.52 -1.45
CA SER A 165 -10.91 3.53 -0.70
C SER A 165 -10.68 3.91 0.75
N ILE A 166 -11.66 3.57 1.58
CA ILE A 166 -11.47 3.25 2.99
C ILE A 166 -10.04 2.72 3.18
N PRO A 167 -9.20 3.30 4.08
CA PRO A 167 -7.79 2.93 4.18
C PRO A 167 -7.66 1.52 4.77
N ALA A 168 -7.82 0.51 3.89
CA ALA A 168 -7.76 -0.91 4.20
C ALA A 168 -6.38 -1.31 4.72
N ASN A 169 -5.37 -0.50 4.39
CA ASN A 169 -3.97 -0.73 4.69
C ASN A 169 -3.51 0.01 5.95
N VAL A 170 -4.42 0.69 6.65
CA VAL A 170 -4.14 1.45 7.87
C VAL A 170 -4.81 0.75 9.04
N LEU A 171 -4.08 0.58 10.14
CA LEU A 171 -4.58 -0.04 11.35
C LEU A 171 -4.80 1.00 12.45
N THR A 172 -5.86 0.82 13.23
CA THR A 172 -6.10 1.53 14.48
C THR A 172 -6.14 0.54 15.66
N HIS A 173 -5.72 1.00 16.83
CA HIS A 173 -5.83 0.26 18.08
C HIS A 173 -6.07 1.26 19.21
N ASN A 174 -7.15 1.05 19.99
CA ASN A 174 -7.64 1.99 20.99
C ASN A 174 -7.80 3.40 20.40
N ASP A 175 -8.52 3.49 19.27
CA ASP A 175 -8.86 4.73 18.54
C ASP A 175 -7.67 5.56 18.05
N LYS A 176 -6.46 4.98 18.09
CA LYS A 176 -5.23 5.60 17.61
C LYS A 176 -4.62 4.82 16.47
N LEU A 177 -3.98 5.53 15.55
CA LEU A 177 -3.20 4.94 14.46
C LEU A 177 -2.14 3.99 15.01
N SER A 178 -2.20 2.71 14.63
CA SER A 178 -1.33 1.66 15.16
C SER A 178 -0.29 1.15 14.18
N GLY A 179 -0.52 1.31 12.87
CA GLY A 179 0.47 0.94 11.85
C GLY A 179 -0.09 0.87 10.43
N PHE A 180 0.78 0.48 9.50
CA PHE A 180 0.46 0.33 8.08
C PHE A 180 0.82 -1.07 7.60
N VAL A 181 -0.08 -1.68 6.85
CA VAL A 181 0.09 -3.01 6.25
C VAL A 181 0.06 -2.90 4.73
N ASP A 182 0.34 -4.02 4.05
CA ASP A 182 0.24 -4.16 2.59
C ASP A 182 1.03 -3.10 1.78
N TRP A 183 2.34 -3.34 1.65
CA TRP A 183 3.30 -2.43 1.01
C TRP A 183 3.66 -2.88 -0.42
N GLU A 184 2.82 -3.70 -1.06
CA GLU A 184 3.10 -4.33 -2.35
C GLU A 184 3.21 -3.35 -3.53
N PHE A 185 2.63 -2.16 -3.39
CA PHE A 185 2.65 -1.10 -4.41
C PHE A 185 3.47 0.11 -3.96
N ALA A 186 4.43 -0.08 -3.05
CA ALA A 186 5.35 1.00 -2.69
C ALA A 186 6.22 1.37 -3.91
N GLY A 187 6.33 2.67 -4.20
CA GLY A 187 7.06 3.24 -5.33
C GLY A 187 6.53 4.62 -5.71
#